data_AF-A0A3S2DJV3-F1
#
_entry.id   AF-A0A3S2DJV3-F1
#
_cell.length_a   1.000
_cell.length_b   1.000
_cell.length_c   1.000
_cell.angle_alpha   90.00
_cell.angle_beta   90.00
_cell.angle_gamma   90.00
#
_symmetry.space_group_name_H-M   'P 1'
#
loop_
_entity.id
_entity.type
_entity.pdbx_description
1 polymer ?
#
loop_
_entity_poly.entity_id
_entity_poly.type
_entity_poly.pdbx_seq_one_letter_code
_entity_poly.pdbx_strand_id
1 'polypeptide(L)' 'VATKIKTVREKKNRLYIIVKQTLLAYMNGALPQVAIEFGRKTISSYERPTIDAVEQSTMNTGTVEKKAA' A
#
# COMPACT_ATOMS: atom_id res chain seq x y z
N VAL A 1 28.79 10.56 7.67
CA VAL A 1 27.53 11.13 8.24
C VAL A 1 26.45 11.33 7.19
N ALA A 2 26.71 12.01 6.06
CA ALA A 2 25.72 12.28 5.01
C ALA A 2 25.00 11.03 4.44
N THR A 3 25.75 9.95 4.11
CA THR A 3 25.17 8.70 3.60
C THR A 3 24.16 8.08 4.57
N LYS A 4 24.48 8.06 5.87
CA LYS A 4 23.59 7.52 6.91
C LYS A 4 22.28 8.30 6.99
N ILE A 5 22.34 9.63 6.90
CA ILE A 5 21.16 10.50 6.88
C ILE A 5 20.31 10.20 5.64
N LYS A 6 20.92 10.10 4.46
CA LYS A 6 20.23 9.76 3.21
C LYS A 6 19.49 8.43 3.33
N THR A 7 20.17 7.38 3.78
CA THR A 7 19.57 6.04 3.93
C THR A 7 18.41 6.03 4.92
N VAL A 8 18.54 6.69 6.08
CA VAL A 8 17.45 6.76 7.07
C VAL A 8 16.24 7.52 6.51
N ARG A 9 16.49 8.62 5.79
CA ARG A 9 15.42 9.40 5.13
C ARG A 9 14.68 8.58 4.08
N GLU A 10 15.40 7.88 3.22
CA GLU A 10 14.82 7.04 2.17
C GLU A 10 13.94 5.93 2.76
N LYS A 11 14.40 5.28 3.84
CA LYS A 11 13.60 4.28 4.56
C LYS A 11 12.32 4.86 5.14
N LYS A 12 12.38 6.03 5.79
CA LYS A 12 11.20 6.70 6.36
C LYS A 12 10.22 7.19 5.29
N ASN A 13 10.73 7.69 4.17
CA ASN A 13 9.90 8.21 3.08
C ASN A 13 9.16 7.13 2.30
N ARG A 14 9.62 5.88 2.40
CA ARG A 14 9.08 4.75 1.63
C ARG A 14 7.59 4.53 1.83
N LEU A 15 7.09 4.70 3.05
CA LEU A 15 5.65 4.60 3.37
C LEU A 15 4.83 5.60 2.56
N TYR A 16 5.29 6.85 2.50
CA TYR A 16 4.61 7.90 1.73
C TYR A 16 4.62 7.62 0.23
N ILE A 17 5.69 7.01 -0.30
CA ILE A 17 5.77 6.64 -1.71
C ILE A 17 4.74 5.56 -2.03
N ILE A 18 4.58 4.56 -1.16
CA ILE A 18 3.57 3.50 -1.33
C ILE A 18 2.16 4.10 -1.35
N VAL A 19 1.81 4.92 -0.36
CA VAL A 19 0.49 5.58 -0.28
C VAL A 19 0.26 6.47 -1.49
N LYS A 20 1.26 7.24 -1.92
CA LYS A 20 1.17 8.07 -3.12
C LYS A 20 0.83 7.24 -4.36
N GLN A 21 1.47 6.08 -4.55
CA GLN A 21 1.19 5.23 -5.71
C GLN A 21 -0.22 4.65 -5.67
N THR A 22 -0.69 4.22 -4.49
CA THR A 22 -2.08 3.78 -4.30
C THR A 22 -3.08 4.87 -4.66
N LEU A 23 -2.88 6.08 -4.11
CA LEU A 23 -3.77 7.21 -4.36
C LEU A 23 -3.75 7.64 -5.82
N LEU A 24 -2.58 7.69 -6.45
CA LEU A 24 -2.45 8.05 -7.85
C LEU A 24 -3.17 7.04 -8.76
N ALA A 25 -3.06 5.75 -8.49
CA ALA A 25 -3.80 4.74 -9.23
C ALA A 25 -5.32 4.93 -9.07
N TYR A 26 -5.80 5.18 -7.85
CA TYR A 26 -7.21 5.43 -7.59
C TYR A 26 -7.73 6.70 -8.27
N MET A 27 -6.97 7.80 -8.21
CA MET A 27 -7.30 9.06 -8.88
C MET A 27 -7.33 8.92 -10.40
N ASN A 28 -6.56 7.98 -10.96
CA ASN A 28 -6.58 7.65 -12.38
C ASN A 28 -7.70 6.65 -12.76
N GLY A 29 -8.64 6.37 -11.86
CA GLY A 29 -9.82 5.56 -12.14
C GLY A 29 -9.66 4.06 -11.88
N ALA A 30 -8.59 3.62 -11.22
CA ALA A 30 -8.50 2.24 -10.78
C ALA A 30 -9.52 1.96 -9.66
N LEU A 31 -10.17 0.78 -9.71
CA LEU A 31 -11.02 0.30 -8.60
C LEU A 31 -10.22 0.24 -7.29
N PRO A 32 -10.85 0.42 -6.11
CA PRO A 32 -10.14 0.43 -4.83
C PRO A 32 -9.20 -0.76 -4.62
N GLN A 33 -9.65 -1.97 -4.98
CA GLN A 33 -8.82 -3.17 -4.87
C GLN A 33 -7.59 -3.10 -5.77
N VAL A 34 -7.79 -2.72 -7.04
CA VAL A 34 -6.69 -2.58 -8.02
C VAL A 34 -5.71 -1.49 -7.58
N ALA A 35 -6.19 -0.37 -7.03
CA ALA A 35 -5.34 0.71 -6.53
C ALA A 35 -4.39 0.24 -5.41
N ILE A 36 -4.87 -0.60 -4.49
CA ILE A 36 -4.04 -1.17 -3.43
C ILE A 36 -2.96 -2.10 -4.00
N GLU A 37 -3.21 -2.80 -5.10
CA GLU A 37 -2.19 -3.59 -5.81
C GLU A 37 -1.05 -2.76 -6.39
N PHE A 38 -1.34 -1.53 -6.86
CA PHE A 38 -0.29 -0.59 -7.29
C PHE A 38 0.58 -0.16 -6.10
N GLY A 39 -0.02 0.08 -4.93
CA GLY A 39 0.70 0.27 -3.67
C GLY A 39 1.58 -0.93 -3.33
N ARG A 40 1.02 -2.15 -3.35
CA ARG A 40 1.73 -3.41 -3.10
C ARG A 40 2.97 -3.55 -3.98
N LYS A 41 2.84 -3.27 -5.28
CA LYS A 41 3.95 -3.37 -6.25
C LYS A 41 5.10 -2.41 -5.95
N THR A 42 4.85 -1.36 -5.18
CA THR A 42 5.87 -0.37 -4.77
C THR A 42 6.75 -0.86 -3.61
N ILE A 43 6.32 -1.89 -2.88
CA ILE A 43 7.11 -2.55 -1.83
C ILE A 43 8.23 -3.39 -2.49
N SER A 44 9.39 -3.49 -1.84
CA SER A 44 10.52 -4.31 -2.34
C SER A 44 10.12 -5.75 -2.39
N SER A 45 10.62 -6.47 -3.38
CA SER A 45 10.34 -7.89 -3.58
C SER A 45 10.52 -8.74 -2.31
N TYR A 46 11.47 -8.41 -1.43
CA TYR A 46 11.70 -9.13 -0.18
C TYR A 46 10.60 -8.95 0.87
N GLU A 47 9.92 -7.80 0.88
CA GLU A 47 8.89 -7.43 1.88
C GLU A 47 7.49 -7.36 1.26
N ARG A 48 7.39 -7.61 -0.04
CA ARG A 48 6.15 -7.45 -0.81
C ARG A 48 5.23 -8.63 -0.50
N PRO A 49 4.02 -8.40 0.05
CA PRO A 49 3.08 -9.48 0.25
C PRO A 49 2.57 -10.05 -1.08
N THR A 50 2.02 -11.25 -1.03
CA THR A 50 1.32 -11.86 -2.17
C THR A 50 0.02 -11.10 -2.46
N ILE A 51 -0.54 -11.33 -3.64
CA ILE A 51 -1.85 -10.77 -4.01
C ILE A 51 -2.91 -11.28 -3.03
N ASP A 52 -2.96 -12.60 -2.82
CA ASP A 52 -3.92 -13.25 -1.92
C ASP A 52 -3.87 -12.68 -0.49
N ALA A 53 -2.67 -12.36 0.02
CA ALA A 53 -2.52 -11.76 1.34
C ALA A 53 -3.10 -10.33 1.41
N VAL A 54 -2.97 -9.56 0.33
CA VAL A 54 -3.58 -8.22 0.22
C VAL A 54 -5.10 -8.34 0.13
N GLU A 55 -5.61 -9.21 -0.74
CA GLU A 55 -7.05 -9.49 -0.87
C GLU A 55 -7.66 -9.94 0.46
N GLN A 56 -7.04 -10.87 1.17
CA GLN A 56 -7.55 -11.32 2.46
C GLN A 56 -7.59 -10.19 3.49
N SER A 57 -6.60 -9.29 3.47
CA SER A 57 -6.55 -8.14 4.37
C SER A 57 -7.61 -7.09 4.05
N THR A 58 -8.01 -6.93 2.78
CA THR A 58 -9.03 -5.97 2.34
C THR A 58 -10.47 -6.53 2.36
N MET A 59 -10.64 -7.85 2.26
CA MET A 59 -11.96 -8.49 2.32
C MET A 59 -12.53 -8.51 3.74
N ASN A 60 -11.67 -8.61 4.76
CA ASN A 60 -12.10 -8.61 6.17
C ASN A 60 -12.69 -7.26 6.61
N THR A 61 -12.27 -6.15 5.99
CA THR A 61 -12.81 -4.80 6.26
C THR A 61 -14.28 -4.61 5.86
N GLY A 62 -14.82 -5.45 4.96
CA GLY A 62 -16.24 -5.38 4.54
C GLY A 62 -17.24 -5.94 5.56
N THR A 63 -16.78 -6.54 6.66
CA THR A 63 -17.66 -7.10 7.71
C THR A 63 -17.96 -6.12 8.85
N VAL A 64 -17.20 -5.04 8.98
CA VAL A 64 -17.37 -4.06 10.08
C VAL A 64 -18.55 -3.13 9.81
N GLU A 65 -18.85 -2.81 8.54
CA GLU A 65 -19.96 -1.92 8.17
C GLU A 65 -21.34 -2.59 8.24
N LYS A 66 -21.43 -3.93 8.16
CA LYS A 66 -22.73 -4.66 8.18
C LYS A 66 -23.26 -4.99 9.58
N LYS A 67 -22.55 -4.65 10.66
CA LYS A 67 -23.03 -4.86 12.05
C LYS A 67 -23.60 -3.60 12.72
N ALA A 68 -23.74 -2.50 11.98
CA ALA A 68 -24.41 -1.28 12.43
C ALA A 68 -25.58 -0.94 11.51
N ALA A 69 -26.56 -1.85 11.41
CA ALA A 69 -27.89 -1.61 10.87
C ALA A 69 -28.91 -2.51 11.58
#